data_AF-A0A0A9WCX7-F1
#
_entry.id   AF-A0A0A9WCX7-F1
#
_cell.length_a   1.000
_cell.length_b   1.000
_cell.length_c   1.000
_cell.angle_alpha   90.00
_cell.angle_beta   90.00
_cell.angle_gamma   90.00
#
_symmetry.space_group_name_H-M   'P 1'
#
loop_
_entity.id
_entity.type
_entity.pdbx_description
1 polymer ?
#
loop_
_entity_poly.entity_id
_entity_poly.type
_entity_poly.pdbx_seq_one_letter_code
_entity_poly.pdbx_strand_id
1 'polypeptide(L)'
;MMKLPTAVILVLTLCAFAEPAKLLKKQKKLDNCIGCIEPDTGYWDVIVDTIKDNVPDFDDKLTLAVYHQGQKHFVVYQNSNYEICLSSYTMSFAFLTTPPQFSDYKVSCMPFIK
;
A
#
# COMPACT_ATOMS: atom_id res chain seq x y z
N MET A 1 11.56 10.43 41.59
CA MET A 1 10.08 10.31 41.55
C MET A 1 9.54 11.42 40.67
N MET A 2 9.22 11.14 39.41
CA MET A 2 8.66 12.13 38.48
C MET A 2 7.22 12.44 38.94
N LYS A 3 6.89 13.72 39.10
CA LYS A 3 5.57 14.15 39.58
C LYS A 3 4.52 13.75 38.54
N LEU A 4 3.53 12.96 38.97
CA LEU A 4 2.35 12.50 38.22
C LEU A 4 1.79 13.51 37.18
N PRO A 5 1.66 14.83 37.48
CA PRO A 5 1.15 15.80 36.50
C PRO A 5 1.98 15.93 35.23
N THR A 6 3.30 15.76 35.29
CA THR A 6 4.18 15.95 34.12
C THR A 6 4.01 14.84 33.10
N ALA A 7 3.78 13.60 33.55
CA ALA A 7 3.55 12.45 32.67
C ALA A 7 2.20 12.58 31.94
N VAL A 8 1.16 13.04 32.63
CA VAL A 8 -0.18 13.22 32.05
C VAL A 8 -0.17 14.31 30.96
N ILE A 9 0.53 15.41 31.20
CA ILE A 9 0.66 16.49 30.21
C ILE A 9 1.41 16.00 28.96
N LEU A 10 2.47 15.20 29.14
CA LEU A 10 3.26 14.66 28.04
C LEU A 10 2.43 13.73 27.14
N VAL A 11 1.63 12.85 27.74
CA VAL A 11 0.75 11.91 27.02
C VAL A 11 -0.33 12.66 26.25
N LEU A 12 -0.95 13.67 26.87
CA LEU A 12 -1.98 14.48 26.21
C LEU A 12 -1.41 15.29 25.03
N THR A 13 -0.19 15.81 25.13
CA THR A 13 0.47 16.47 24.00
C THR A 13 0.80 15.49 22.87
N LEU A 14 1.27 14.28 23.18
CA LEU A 14 1.57 13.26 22.16
C LEU A 14 0.31 12.82 21.40
N CYS A 15 -0.84 12.72 22.07
CA CYS A 15 -2.11 12.43 21.40
C CYS A 15 -2.64 13.57 20.54
N ALA A 16 -2.31 14.83 20.86
CA ALA A 16 -2.71 16.00 20.06
C ALA A 16 -1.87 16.19 18.79
N PHE A 17 -0.63 15.68 18.77
CA PHE A 17 0.26 15.70 17.59
C PHE A 17 0.19 14.43 16.74
N ALA A 18 -0.53 13.40 17.19
CA ALA A 18 -0.87 12.26 16.35
C ALA A 18 -1.93 12.72 15.34
N GLU A 19 -1.51 13.38 14.26
CA GLU A 19 -2.35 13.48 13.07
C GLU A 19 -2.78 12.03 12.74
N PRO A 20 -4.09 11.74 12.64
CA PRO A 20 -4.51 10.44 12.15
C PRO A 20 -3.84 10.25 10.81
N ALA A 21 -3.15 9.11 10.63
CA ALA A 21 -2.49 8.75 9.38
C ALA A 21 -3.45 9.10 8.24
N LYS A 22 -3.14 10.19 7.51
CA LYS A 22 -4.03 10.73 6.50
C LYS A 22 -4.24 9.59 5.51
N LEU A 23 -5.46 9.06 5.50
CA LEU A 23 -5.96 8.09 4.54
C LEU A 23 -5.44 8.54 3.17
N LEU A 24 -4.53 7.75 2.58
CA LEU A 24 -3.73 8.12 1.42
C LEU A 24 -4.63 8.81 0.40
N LYS A 25 -4.50 10.15 0.33
CA LYS A 25 -5.33 10.97 -0.54
C LYS A 25 -5.07 10.50 -1.96
N LYS A 26 -6.12 10.05 -2.66
CA LYS A 26 -6.16 9.77 -4.11
C LYS A 26 -5.16 10.69 -4.82
N GLN A 27 -4.02 10.15 -5.24
CA GLN A 27 -2.98 10.96 -5.90
C GLN A 27 -3.54 11.43 -7.25
N LYS A 28 -3.25 12.70 -7.60
CA LYS A 28 -3.78 13.35 -8.79
C LYS A 28 -3.20 12.66 -10.03
N LYS A 29 -4.08 12.16 -10.91
CA LYS A 29 -3.71 11.58 -12.20
C LYS A 29 -2.97 12.63 -13.05
N LEU A 30 -1.86 12.25 -13.69
CA LEU A 30 -1.21 13.09 -14.69
C LEU A 30 -1.93 12.87 -16.02
N ASP A 31 -2.61 13.88 -16.54
CA ASP A 31 -3.27 13.77 -17.84
C ASP A 31 -2.20 13.63 -18.95
N ASN A 32 -2.37 12.65 -19.84
CA ASN A 32 -1.63 12.41 -21.10
C ASN A 32 -0.27 11.71 -21.05
N CYS A 33 -0.07 10.70 -20.20
CA CYS A 33 1.08 9.81 -20.36
C CYS A 33 0.69 8.39 -20.80
N ILE A 34 1.10 8.00 -22.03
CA ILE A 34 0.97 6.62 -22.51
C ILE A 34 2.11 5.79 -21.90
N GLY A 35 1.76 4.81 -21.07
CA GLY A 35 2.73 3.92 -20.44
C GLY A 35 3.36 4.47 -19.16
N CYS A 36 2.83 5.54 -18.55
CA CYS A 36 3.26 5.92 -17.20
C CYS A 36 2.74 4.93 -16.17
N ILE A 37 3.49 4.86 -15.07
CA ILE A 37 3.00 4.30 -13.82
C ILE A 37 2.10 5.37 -13.18
N GLU A 38 0.81 5.07 -13.09
CA GLU A 38 -0.20 5.94 -12.49
C GLU A 38 -0.65 5.38 -11.14
N PRO A 39 -1.02 6.24 -10.18
CA PRO A 39 -1.66 5.78 -8.95
C PRO A 39 -2.93 4.99 -9.28
N ASP A 40 -3.10 3.80 -8.70
CA ASP A 40 -4.37 3.10 -8.80
C ASP A 40 -5.38 3.76 -7.87
N THR A 41 -6.58 3.99 -8.38
CA THR A 41 -7.62 4.73 -7.67
C THR A 41 -8.96 4.01 -7.62
N GLY A 42 -9.04 2.79 -8.16
CA GLY A 42 -10.32 2.12 -8.43
C GLY A 42 -10.44 0.68 -7.95
N TYR A 43 -9.35 -0.08 -7.91
CA TYR A 43 -9.42 -1.55 -7.67
C TYR A 43 -8.72 -1.99 -6.38
N TRP A 44 -8.63 -1.12 -5.38
CA TRP A 44 -7.80 -1.35 -4.20
C TRP A 44 -8.10 -2.68 -3.49
N ASP A 45 -9.36 -2.99 -3.21
CA ASP A 45 -9.76 -4.21 -2.49
C ASP A 45 -9.36 -5.48 -3.26
N VAL A 46 -9.70 -5.51 -4.55
CA VAL A 46 -9.39 -6.62 -5.46
C VAL A 46 -7.87 -6.86 -5.57
N ILE A 47 -7.11 -5.78 -5.66
CA ILE A 47 -5.64 -5.79 -5.75
C ILE A 47 -5.03 -6.33 -4.44
N VAL A 48 -5.48 -5.81 -3.31
CA VAL A 48 -5.00 -6.20 -1.99
C VAL A 48 -5.31 -7.66 -1.70
N ASP A 49 -6.53 -8.13 -1.98
CA ASP A 49 -6.93 -9.51 -1.75
C ASP A 49 -6.10 -10.48 -2.61
N THR A 50 -5.82 -10.11 -3.86
CA THR A 50 -4.93 -10.90 -4.73
C THR A 50 -3.54 -11.06 -4.12
N ILE A 51 -3.00 -10.00 -3.53
CA ILE A 51 -1.66 -10.07 -2.92
C ILE A 51 -1.71 -10.92 -1.66
N LYS A 52 -2.75 -10.81 -0.83
CA LYS A 52 -2.92 -11.66 0.36
C LYS A 52 -2.87 -13.14 0.00
N ASP A 53 -3.49 -13.53 -1.12
CA ASP A 53 -3.50 -14.92 -1.57
C ASP A 53 -2.13 -15.43 -2.07
N ASN A 54 -1.24 -14.52 -2.50
CA ASN A 54 0.04 -14.88 -3.12
C ASN A 54 1.28 -14.52 -2.26
N VAL A 55 1.13 -13.71 -1.22
CA VAL A 55 2.22 -13.30 -0.32
C VAL A 55 1.85 -13.63 1.13
N PRO A 56 2.50 -14.64 1.72
CA PRO A 56 2.15 -15.11 3.06
C PRO A 56 2.32 -14.07 4.17
N ASP A 57 3.16 -13.05 3.98
CA ASP A 57 3.46 -12.02 4.99
C ASP A 57 2.89 -10.63 4.65
N PHE A 58 1.96 -10.56 3.70
CA PHE A 58 1.37 -9.28 3.32
C PHE A 58 0.29 -8.84 4.31
N ASP A 59 0.48 -7.64 4.87
CA ASP A 59 -0.52 -6.94 5.68
C ASP A 59 -1.04 -5.74 4.88
N ASP A 60 -2.36 -5.72 4.64
CA ASP A 60 -3.00 -4.64 3.89
C ASP A 60 -2.88 -3.28 4.57
N LYS A 61 -2.80 -3.26 5.91
CA LYS A 61 -2.58 -2.04 6.70
C LYS A 61 -1.19 -1.44 6.52
N LEU A 62 -0.23 -2.26 6.08
CA LEU A 62 1.13 -1.84 5.77
C LEU A 62 1.31 -1.52 4.29
N THR A 63 0.22 -1.47 3.51
CA THR A 63 0.24 -0.98 2.13
C THR A 63 0.49 0.51 2.09
N LEU A 64 1.58 0.90 1.42
CA LEU A 64 2.03 2.27 1.29
C LEU A 64 1.48 2.94 0.02
N ALA A 65 1.41 2.19 -1.08
CA ALA A 65 0.88 2.70 -2.34
C ALA A 65 0.53 1.58 -3.32
N VAL A 66 -0.44 1.85 -4.19
CA VAL A 66 -0.80 1.00 -5.32
C VAL A 66 -0.67 1.82 -6.60
N TYR A 67 -0.03 1.25 -7.61
CA TYR A 67 0.14 1.85 -8.93
C TYR A 67 -0.24 0.86 -10.03
N HIS A 68 -0.49 1.37 -11.22
CA HIS A 68 -0.71 0.57 -12.41
C HIS A 68 -0.04 1.19 -13.64
N GLN A 69 0.27 0.35 -14.62
CA GLN A 69 0.78 0.71 -15.94
C GLN A 69 0.12 -0.21 -16.96
N GLY A 70 -0.97 0.26 -17.58
CA GLY A 70 -1.82 -0.59 -18.42
C GLY A 70 -2.45 -1.71 -17.58
N GLN A 71 -2.13 -2.97 -17.89
CA GLN A 71 -2.59 -4.16 -17.14
C GLN A 71 -1.64 -4.57 -16.01
N LYS A 72 -0.47 -3.95 -15.89
CA LYS A 72 0.50 -4.29 -14.86
C LYS A 72 0.22 -3.46 -13.61
N HIS A 73 0.09 -4.11 -12.47
CA HIS A 73 -0.11 -3.47 -11.18
C HIS A 73 1.12 -3.64 -10.31
N PHE A 74 1.33 -2.66 -9.44
CA PHE A 74 2.44 -2.57 -8.52
C PHE A 74 1.91 -2.19 -7.15
N VAL A 75 2.32 -2.92 -6.12
CA VAL A 75 1.95 -2.62 -4.73
C VAL A 75 3.21 -2.50 -3.91
N VAL A 76 3.33 -1.36 -3.26
CA VAL A 76 4.40 -1.03 -2.34
C VAL A 76 3.85 -1.19 -0.93
N TYR A 77 4.49 -2.03 -0.13
CA TYR A 77 4.11 -2.27 1.26
C TYR A 77 5.33 -2.51 2.12
N GLN A 78 5.14 -2.42 3.43
CA GLN A 78 6.13 -2.86 4.41
C GLN A 78 5.80 -4.28 4.87
N ASN A 79 6.78 -5.17 4.91
CA ASN A 79 6.59 -6.52 5.46
C ASN A 79 6.83 -6.57 6.98
N SER A 80 6.61 -7.73 7.58
CA SER A 80 6.85 -7.99 9.01
C SER A 80 8.30 -7.81 9.46
N ASN A 81 9.26 -7.86 8.53
CA ASN A 81 10.68 -7.63 8.78
C ASN A 81 11.10 -6.16 8.65
N TYR A 82 10.14 -5.24 8.50
CA TYR A 82 10.35 -3.81 8.27
C TYR A 82 11.07 -3.48 6.95
N GLU A 83 11.03 -4.39 5.97
CA GLU A 83 11.53 -4.17 4.62
C GLU A 83 10.45 -3.52 3.75
N ILE A 84 10.86 -2.71 2.79
CA ILE A 84 9.96 -2.19 1.76
C ILE A 84 9.93 -3.20 0.62
N CYS A 85 8.75 -3.75 0.37
CA CYS A 85 8.50 -4.69 -0.71
C CYS A 85 7.73 -4.03 -1.84
N LEU A 86 8.15 -4.33 -3.05
CA LEU A 86 7.43 -4.06 -4.29
C LEU A 86 6.93 -5.39 -4.84
N SER A 87 5.62 -5.57 -4.85
CA SER A 87 4.98 -6.67 -5.57
C SER A 87 4.43 -6.18 -6.89
N SER A 88 4.58 -6.98 -7.94
CA SER A 88 4.04 -6.69 -9.26
C SER A 88 3.36 -7.91 -9.87
N TYR A 89 2.29 -7.67 -10.61
CA TYR A 89 1.54 -8.71 -11.31
C TYR A 89 0.79 -8.10 -12.50
N THR A 90 0.34 -8.95 -13.41
CA THR A 90 -0.52 -8.57 -14.53
C THR A 90 -1.96 -8.92 -14.16
N MET A 91 -2.88 -7.98 -14.33
CA MET A 91 -4.32 -8.18 -14.19
C MET A 91 -4.97 -8.21 -15.57
N SER A 92 -5.65 -9.32 -15.89
CA SER A 92 -6.40 -9.47 -17.13
C SER A 92 -7.90 -9.64 -16.85
N PHE A 93 -8.71 -8.93 -17.62
CA PHE A 93 -10.17 -9.05 -17.60
C PHE A 93 -10.59 -9.84 -18.83
N ALA A 94 -10.84 -11.15 -18.66
CA ALA A 94 -11.28 -11.98 -19.77
C ALA A 94 -12.68 -11.56 -20.26
N PHE A 95 -13.61 -11.27 -19.34
CA PHE A 95 -14.97 -10.78 -19.61
C PHE A 95 -15.49 -9.95 -18.44
N LEU A 96 -16.53 -9.12 -18.65
CA LEU A 96 -17.14 -8.27 -17.60
C LEU A 96 -17.78 -9.08 -16.45
N THR A 97 -18.01 -10.37 -16.63
CA THR A 97 -18.68 -11.26 -15.66
C THR A 97 -17.75 -12.26 -14.99
N THR A 98 -16.48 -12.33 -15.41
CA THR A 98 -15.48 -13.21 -14.78
C THR A 98 -14.63 -12.45 -13.78
N PRO A 99 -14.24 -13.08 -12.66
CA PRO A 99 -13.25 -12.51 -11.77
C PRO A 99 -11.96 -12.18 -12.54
N PRO A 100 -11.30 -11.06 -12.23
CA PRO A 100 -10.01 -10.75 -12.83
C PRO A 100 -9.02 -11.89 -12.60
N GLN A 101 -8.24 -12.19 -13.63
CA GLN A 101 -7.18 -13.20 -13.60
C GLN A 101 -5.84 -12.50 -13.37
N PHE A 102 -5.06 -13.03 -12.44
CA PHE A 102 -3.77 -12.46 -12.04
C PHE A 102 -2.64 -13.40 -12.43
N SER A 103 -1.58 -12.85 -13.06
CA SER A 103 -0.41 -13.62 -13.51
C SER A 103 0.89 -12.87 -13.27
N ASP A 104 2.01 -13.55 -13.53
CA ASP A 104 3.36 -12.97 -13.51
C ASP A 104 3.75 -12.34 -12.17
N TYR A 105 3.30 -12.96 -11.09
CA TYR A 105 3.54 -12.49 -9.74
C TYR A 105 5.04 -12.44 -9.43
N LYS A 106 5.53 -11.26 -9.02
CA LYS A 106 6.92 -11.04 -8.61
C LYS A 106 6.96 -10.16 -7.38
N VAL A 107 7.84 -10.50 -6.44
CA VAL A 107 8.09 -9.72 -5.24
C VAL A 107 9.58 -9.41 -5.14
N SER A 108 9.90 -8.17 -4.82
CA SER A 108 11.26 -7.75 -4.47
C SER A 108 11.18 -6.90 -3.21
N CYS A 109 11.95 -7.29 -2.19
CA CYS A 109 12.03 -6.58 -0.92
C CYS A 109 13.43 -6.00 -0.73
N MET A 110 13.48 -4.80 -0.16
CA MET A 110 14.72 -4.14 0.22
C MET A 110 14.65 -3.67 1.67
N PRO A 111 15.73 -3.81 2.45
CA PRO A 111 15.76 -3.31 3.82
C PRO A 111 15.55 -1.79 3.83
N PHE A 112 14.69 -1.32 4.73
CA PHE A 112 14.55 0.11 4.96
C PHE A 112 15.81 0.61 5.68
N ILE A 113 16.51 1.58 5.09
CA ILE A 113 17.74 2.15 5.68
C ILE A 113 17.36 2.74 7.05
N LYS A 114 17.97 2.23 8.12
CA LYS A 114 17.92 2.79 9.48
C LYS A 114 18.98 3.85 9.67
#